data_AF-A0A7S1K5P2-F1
#
_entry.id   AF-A0A7S1K5P2-F1
#
_cell.length_a   1.000
_cell.length_b   1.000
_cell.length_c   1.000
_cell.angle_alpha   90.00
_cell.angle_beta   90.00
_cell.angle_gamma   90.00
#
_symmetry.space_group_name_H-M   'P 1'
#
loop_
_entity.id
_entity.type
_entity.pdbx_description
1 polymer ?
#
loop_
_entity_poly.entity_id
_entity_poly.type
_entity_poly.pdbx_seq_one_letter_code
_entity_poly.pdbx_strand_id
1 'polypeptide(L)'
;KAANAKKQKQQAKAQKKRQKELGGDDDEDLDAILAELDAQEAKKNAITVTPCDQPGPRTGASLTLIPSGELVLFGGEYYDGQRPRVYNDLYKWNVEKGEWRRVEGAGPKPRVSHQTVLFKDDLYVFGG
;
A
#
# COMPACT_ATOMS: atom_id res chain seq x y z
N LYS A 1 1.66 7.66 -11.22
CA LYS A 1 0.40 7.52 -12.00
C LYS A 1 0.64 6.98 -13.43
N ALA A 2 1.50 7.58 -14.27
CA ALA A 2 1.69 7.16 -15.67
C ALA A 2 2.30 5.76 -15.90
N ALA A 3 3.18 5.28 -15.00
CA ALA A 3 3.81 3.96 -15.14
C ALA A 3 2.82 2.79 -14.92
N ASN A 4 1.82 2.96 -14.04
CA ASN A 4 0.80 1.94 -13.77
C ASN A 4 -0.21 1.83 -14.92
N ALA A 5 -0.63 2.94 -15.51
CA ALA A 5 -1.49 2.95 -16.69
C ALA A 5 -0.83 2.25 -17.90
N LYS A 6 0.49 2.40 -18.08
CA LYS A 6 1.25 1.66 -19.10
C LYS A 6 1.26 0.15 -18.84
N LYS A 7 1.39 -0.27 -17.57
CA LYS A 7 1.43 -1.68 -17.18
C LYS A 7 0.05 -2.35 -17.31
N GLN A 8 -1.01 -1.66 -16.91
CA GLN A 8 -2.41 -2.08 -17.11
C GLN A 8 -2.73 -2.23 -18.61
N LYS A 9 -2.34 -1.25 -19.44
CA LYS A 9 -2.54 -1.30 -20.90
C LYS A 9 -1.76 -2.41 -21.59
N GLN A 10 -0.58 -2.78 -21.08
CA GLN A 10 0.20 -3.93 -21.58
C GLN A 10 -0.44 -5.27 -21.19
N GLN A 11 -0.93 -5.40 -19.95
CA GLN A 11 -1.60 -6.60 -19.47
C GLN A 11 -2.93 -6.84 -20.22
N ALA A 12 -3.74 -5.79 -20.41
CA ALA A 12 -4.98 -5.85 -21.19
C ALA A 12 -4.73 -6.25 -22.65
N LYS A 13 -3.66 -5.73 -23.28
CA LYS A 13 -3.27 -6.13 -24.65
C LYS A 13 -2.83 -7.59 -24.74
N ALA A 14 -2.09 -8.09 -23.75
CA ALA A 14 -1.64 -9.48 -23.70
C ALA A 14 -2.83 -10.45 -23.52
N GLN A 15 -3.81 -10.06 -22.70
CA GLN A 15 -5.07 -10.79 -22.54
C GLN A 15 -5.90 -10.79 -23.83
N LYS A 16 -6.05 -9.64 -24.48
CA LYS A 16 -6.78 -9.50 -25.75
C LYS A 16 -6.16 -10.33 -26.88
N LYS A 17 -4.82 -10.45 -26.92
CA LYS A 17 -4.13 -11.32 -27.87
C LYS A 17 -4.42 -12.80 -27.59
N ARG A 18 -4.37 -13.21 -26.32
CA ARG A 18 -4.64 -14.59 -25.90
C ARG A 18 -6.10 -15.01 -26.16
N GLN A 19 -7.06 -14.10 -25.96
CA GLN A 19 -8.48 -14.34 -26.19
C GLN A 19 -8.82 -14.43 -27.69
N LYS A 20 -8.16 -13.60 -28.52
CA LYS A 20 -8.25 -13.69 -29.98
C LYS A 20 -7.66 -14.98 -30.55
N GLU A 21 -6.63 -15.53 -29.91
CA GLU A 21 -6.07 -16.85 -30.24
C GLU A 21 -6.99 -18.01 -29.82
N LEU A 22 -7.91 -17.78 -28.88
CA LEU A 22 -8.88 -18.78 -28.39
C LEU A 22 -10.26 -18.71 -29.07
N GLY A 23 -10.47 -17.77 -30.01
CA GLY A 23 -11.66 -17.74 -30.87
C GLY A 23 -12.98 -17.38 -30.19
N GLY A 24 -12.97 -16.74 -29.02
CA GLY A 24 -14.19 -16.27 -28.33
C GLY A 24 -14.67 -14.92 -28.87
N ASP A 25 -15.93 -14.86 -29.29
CA ASP A 25 -16.67 -13.67 -29.77
C ASP A 25 -17.61 -13.19 -28.66
N ASP A 26 -17.07 -13.00 -27.45
CA ASP A 26 -17.84 -12.71 -26.24
C ASP A 26 -17.39 -11.36 -25.67
N ASP A 27 -17.84 -10.27 -26.30
CA ASP A 27 -17.57 -8.89 -25.84
C ASP A 27 -18.12 -8.66 -24.40
N GLU A 28 -19.19 -9.36 -23.99
CA GLU A 28 -19.74 -9.32 -22.63
C GLU A 28 -18.81 -9.95 -21.57
N ASP A 29 -18.05 -10.99 -21.92
CA ASP A 29 -17.06 -11.58 -21.01
C ASP A 29 -15.91 -10.61 -20.73
N LEU A 30 -15.54 -9.78 -21.72
CA LEU A 30 -14.49 -8.78 -21.53
C LEU A 30 -14.94 -7.65 -20.61
N ASP A 31 -16.17 -7.15 -20.79
CA ASP A 31 -16.73 -6.10 -19.93
C ASP A 31 -16.92 -6.59 -18.49
N ALA A 32 -17.34 -7.84 -18.29
CA ALA A 32 -17.42 -8.46 -16.96
C ALA A 32 -16.04 -8.58 -16.30
N ILE A 33 -15.02 -9.03 -17.04
CA ILE A 33 -13.64 -9.12 -16.54
C ILE A 33 -13.09 -7.72 -16.19
N LEU A 34 -13.38 -6.70 -16.99
CA LEU A 34 -12.94 -5.32 -16.71
C LEU A 34 -13.63 -4.77 -15.45
N ALA A 35 -14.94 -4.97 -15.31
CA ALA A 35 -15.68 -4.55 -14.12
C ALA A 35 -15.16 -5.25 -12.85
N GLU A 36 -14.82 -6.53 -12.93
CA GLU A 36 -14.24 -7.25 -11.80
C GLU A 36 -12.83 -6.77 -11.45
N LEU A 37 -11.99 -6.44 -12.44
CA LEU A 37 -10.68 -5.83 -12.21
C LEU A 37 -10.81 -4.46 -11.55
N ASP A 38 -11.72 -3.61 -12.03
CA ASP A 38 -11.96 -2.29 -11.44
C ASP A 38 -12.46 -2.42 -9.99
N ALA A 39 -13.35 -3.37 -9.70
CA ALA A 39 -13.79 -3.67 -8.35
C ALA A 39 -12.65 -4.16 -7.45
N GLN A 40 -11.77 -5.04 -7.97
CA GLN A 40 -10.58 -5.50 -7.26
C GLN A 40 -9.58 -4.36 -7.02
N GLU A 41 -9.37 -3.46 -7.98
CA GLU A 41 -8.51 -2.28 -7.85
C GLU A 41 -9.08 -1.30 -6.83
N ALA A 42 -10.38 -1.02 -6.87
CA ALA A 42 -11.05 -0.16 -5.89
C ALA A 42 -10.93 -0.74 -4.48
N LYS A 43 -11.15 -2.05 -4.32
CA LYS A 43 -11.00 -2.74 -3.04
C LYS A 43 -9.56 -2.73 -2.53
N LYS A 44 -8.59 -2.89 -3.42
CA LYS A 44 -7.15 -2.88 -3.08
C LYS A 44 -6.65 -1.49 -2.73
N ASN A 45 -7.22 -0.45 -3.32
CA ASN A 45 -6.85 0.95 -3.10
C ASN A 45 -7.70 1.62 -2.01
N ALA A 46 -8.66 0.91 -1.41
CA ALA A 46 -9.43 1.41 -0.28
C ALA A 46 -8.49 1.68 0.91
N ILE A 47 -8.61 2.88 1.49
CA ILE A 47 -7.87 3.28 2.68
C ILE A 47 -8.82 3.27 3.86
N THR A 48 -8.47 2.50 4.90
CA THR A 48 -9.23 2.43 6.16
C THR A 48 -8.36 2.91 7.30
N VAL A 49 -8.93 3.71 8.21
CA VAL A 49 -8.24 4.19 9.41
C VAL A 49 -9.02 3.75 10.64
N THR A 50 -8.40 2.95 11.50
CA THR A 50 -9.04 2.40 12.70
C THR A 50 -8.24 2.73 13.95
N PRO A 51 -8.90 3.03 15.09
CA PRO A 51 -8.22 3.09 16.38
C PRO A 51 -7.51 1.76 16.69
N CYS A 52 -6.34 1.83 17.30
CA CYS A 52 -5.57 0.65 17.68
C CYS A 52 -4.72 0.88 18.92
N ASP A 53 -4.18 -0.21 19.48
CA ASP A 53 -3.16 -0.14 20.51
C ASP A 53 -1.82 0.35 19.94
N GLN A 54 -0.87 0.63 20.85
CA GLN A 54 0.47 1.06 20.44
C GLN A 54 1.18 0.00 19.58
N PRO A 55 1.93 0.41 18.55
CA PRO A 55 2.75 -0.51 17.77
C PRO A 55 3.74 -1.27 18.65
N GLY A 56 3.92 -2.56 18.37
CA GLY A 56 4.91 -3.37 19.06
C GLY A 56 6.36 -2.88 18.85
N PRO A 57 7.31 -3.32 19.69
CA PRO A 57 8.73 -2.96 19.60
C PRO A 57 9.29 -3.23 18.21
N ARG A 58 10.08 -2.29 17.69
CA ARG A 58 10.69 -2.40 16.36
C ARG A 58 11.93 -1.53 16.23
N THR A 59 12.84 -1.94 15.36
CA THR A 59 14.04 -1.19 14.95
C THR A 59 13.95 -0.81 13.47
N GLY A 60 14.69 0.22 13.06
CA GLY A 60 14.75 0.63 11.64
C GLY A 60 13.42 1.08 11.02
N ALA A 61 12.42 1.39 11.85
CA ALA A 61 11.21 2.07 11.42
C ALA A 61 11.48 3.57 11.22
N SER A 62 10.63 4.25 10.45
CA SER A 62 10.67 5.70 10.35
C SER A 62 9.49 6.35 11.06
N LEU A 63 9.69 7.54 11.61
CA LEU A 63 8.67 8.35 12.29
C LEU A 63 8.74 9.78 11.76
N THR A 64 7.68 10.21 11.06
CA THR A 64 7.67 11.51 10.36
C THR A 64 6.46 12.34 10.79
N LEU A 65 6.71 13.61 11.13
CA LEU A 65 5.66 14.59 11.41
C LEU A 65 4.97 15.02 10.11
N ILE A 66 3.63 15.01 10.10
CA ILE A 66 2.82 15.46 8.97
C ILE A 66 2.11 16.79 9.27
N PRO A 67 1.59 17.53 8.27
CA PRO A 67 1.02 18.86 8.48
C PRO A 67 -0.18 18.91 9.44
N SER A 68 -0.86 17.78 9.64
CA SER A 68 -1.93 17.66 10.64
C SER A 68 -1.44 17.68 12.10
N GLY A 69 -0.13 17.74 12.34
CA GLY A 69 0.46 17.65 13.69
C GLY A 69 0.58 16.22 14.24
N GLU A 70 0.23 15.22 13.43
CA GLU A 70 0.36 13.81 13.80
C GLU A 70 1.73 13.25 13.40
N LEU A 71 2.19 12.22 14.11
CA LEU A 71 3.36 11.46 13.71
C LEU A 71 2.93 10.22 12.93
N VAL A 72 3.61 9.94 11.83
CA VAL A 72 3.39 8.74 11.01
C VAL A 72 4.54 7.78 11.20
N LEU A 73 4.23 6.58 11.69
CA LEU A 73 5.17 5.47 11.85
C LEU A 73 5.01 4.51 10.68
N PHE A 74 6.10 4.16 10.00
CA PHE A 74 6.09 3.16 8.92
C PHE A 74 7.20 2.11 9.09
N GLY A 75 6.84 0.86 8.82
CA GLY A 75 7.76 -0.26 8.64
C GLY A 75 8.60 -0.61 9.87
N GLY A 76 9.85 -1.03 9.62
CA GLY A 76 10.79 -1.51 10.63
C GLY A 76 10.79 -3.03 10.76
N GLU A 77 11.54 -3.54 11.73
CA GLU A 77 11.59 -4.97 12.02
C GLU A 77 11.63 -5.27 13.52
N TYR A 78 11.31 -6.51 13.87
CA TYR A 78 11.47 -7.05 15.20
C TYR A 78 12.09 -8.44 15.14
N TYR A 79 13.03 -8.73 16.02
CA TYR A 79 13.64 -10.05 16.15
C TYR A 79 13.32 -10.64 17.52
N ASP A 80 12.64 -11.78 17.53
CA ASP A 80 12.20 -12.48 18.74
C ASP A 80 13.23 -13.51 19.26
N GLY A 81 14.42 -13.57 18.65
CA GLY A 81 15.43 -14.58 18.95
C GLY A 81 15.39 -15.80 18.03
N GLN A 82 14.36 -15.93 17.18
CA GLN A 82 14.19 -17.04 16.25
C GLN A 82 14.09 -16.57 14.80
N ARG A 83 13.21 -15.60 14.51
CA ARG A 83 12.98 -15.11 13.14
C ARG A 83 12.76 -13.59 13.11
N PRO A 84 13.34 -12.88 12.12
CA PRO A 84 13.04 -11.47 11.94
C PRO A 84 11.65 -11.32 11.32
N ARG A 85 10.85 -10.41 11.89
CA ARG A 85 9.58 -9.96 11.33
C ARG A 85 9.75 -8.55 10.80
N VAL A 86 9.71 -8.41 9.48
CA VAL A 86 9.75 -7.10 8.81
C VAL A 86 8.32 -6.61 8.62
N TYR A 87 8.06 -5.35 8.95
CA TYR A 87 6.73 -4.73 8.89
C TYR A 87 6.56 -3.85 7.66
N ASN A 88 5.31 -3.73 7.20
CA ASN A 88 4.84 -2.75 6.22
C ASN A 88 3.58 -2.03 6.69
N ASP A 89 3.31 -2.08 8.00
CA ASP A 89 2.18 -1.39 8.60
C ASP A 89 2.48 0.11 8.69
N LEU A 90 1.39 0.89 8.68
CA LEU A 90 1.40 2.34 8.77
C LEU A 90 0.52 2.74 9.96
N TYR A 91 1.06 3.55 10.86
CA TYR A 91 0.32 4.09 11.99
C TYR A 91 0.38 5.61 12.01
N LYS A 92 -0.67 6.21 12.54
CA LYS A 92 -0.70 7.63 12.91
C LYS A 92 -0.83 7.74 14.42
N TRP A 93 -0.02 8.62 15.00
CA TRP A 93 -0.10 9.01 16.39
C TRP A 93 -0.62 10.43 16.48
N ASN A 94 -1.76 10.58 17.17
CA ASN A 94 -2.26 11.89 17.52
C ASN A 94 -1.59 12.35 18.83
N VAL A 95 -0.73 13.36 18.73
CA VAL A 95 0.04 13.87 19.87
C VAL A 95 -0.86 14.52 20.93
N GLU A 96 -1.94 15.19 20.52
CA GLU A 96 -2.85 15.90 21.42
C GLU A 96 -3.71 14.93 22.25
N LYS A 97 -4.19 13.87 21.61
CA LYS A 97 -5.10 12.88 22.23
C LYS A 97 -4.36 11.71 22.87
N GLY A 98 -3.11 11.48 22.49
CA GLY A 98 -2.37 10.31 22.91
C GLY A 98 -2.96 9.01 22.35
N GLU A 99 -3.44 9.03 21.09
CA GLU A 99 -4.13 7.90 20.46
C GLU A 99 -3.42 7.40 19.21
N TRP A 100 -3.30 6.08 19.09
CA TRP A 100 -2.82 5.41 17.89
C TRP A 100 -3.96 5.05 16.95
N ARG A 101 -3.72 5.21 15.66
CA ARG A 101 -4.59 4.73 14.59
C ARG A 101 -3.78 3.95 13.58
N ARG A 102 -4.30 2.80 13.17
CA ARG A 102 -3.74 2.01 12.09
C ARG A 102 -4.35 2.46 10.76
N VAL A 103 -3.48 2.61 9.77
CA VAL A 103 -3.89 2.90 8.39
C VAL A 103 -3.68 1.65 7.57
N GLU A 104 -4.77 1.15 6.99
CA GLU A 104 -4.76 0.01 6.09
C GLU A 104 -5.06 0.48 4.67
N GLY A 105 -4.31 -0.06 3.71
CA GLY A 105 -4.46 0.27 2.30
C GLY A 105 -3.30 -0.25 1.48
N ALA A 106 -3.31 0.06 0.18
CA ALA A 106 -2.17 -0.24 -0.68
C ALA A 106 -0.93 0.55 -0.22
N GLY A 107 0.18 -0.16 -0.02
CA GLY A 107 1.44 0.44 0.41
C GLY A 107 2.66 -0.34 -0.08
N PRO A 108 3.88 0.15 0.23
CA PRO A 108 5.10 -0.56 -0.10
C PRO A 108 5.18 -1.94 0.56
N LYS A 109 6.01 -2.83 0.01
CA LYS A 109 6.36 -4.10 0.67
C LYS A 109 7.09 -3.87 2.00
N PRO A 110 7.09 -4.86 2.92
CA PRO A 110 7.84 -4.80 4.18
C PRO A 110 9.28 -4.38 3.97
N ARG A 111 9.75 -3.45 4.82
CA ARG A 111 11.10 -2.90 4.74
C ARG A 111 11.59 -2.35 6.08
N VAL A 112 12.90 -2.31 6.23
CA VAL A 112 13.63 -1.85 7.42
C VAL A 112 14.74 -0.88 7.00
N SER A 113 15.13 0.03 7.90
CA SER A 113 16.20 1.01 7.67
C SER A 113 15.97 1.89 6.43
N HIS A 114 14.69 2.18 6.16
CA HIS A 114 14.24 3.10 5.12
C HIS A 114 14.15 4.52 5.69
N GLN A 115 14.04 5.52 4.82
CA GLN A 115 13.77 6.89 5.20
C GLN A 115 12.40 7.32 4.67
N THR A 116 11.63 8.03 5.50
CA THR A 116 10.44 8.74 5.05
C THR A 116 10.69 10.23 4.95
N VAL A 117 10.17 10.85 3.89
CA VAL A 117 10.28 12.30 3.66
C VAL A 117 8.91 12.82 3.27
N LEU A 118 8.42 13.79 4.04
CA LEU A 118 7.23 14.55 3.68
C LEU A 118 7.61 15.60 2.64
N PHE A 119 6.91 15.61 1.51
CA PHE A 119 6.97 16.70 0.55
C PHE A 119 5.55 17.13 0.17
N LYS A 120 5.19 18.34 0.57
CA LYS A 120 3.81 18.85 0.52
C LYS A 120 2.88 17.91 1.33
N ASP A 121 1.91 17.30 0.66
CA ASP A 121 0.91 16.41 1.26
C ASP A 121 1.26 14.93 1.07
N ASP A 122 2.36 14.63 0.38
CA ASP A 122 2.77 13.26 0.04
C ASP A 122 3.94 12.80 0.92
N LEU A 123 3.81 11.59 1.49
CA LEU A 123 4.88 10.92 2.23
C LEU A 123 5.63 9.95 1.28
N TYR A 124 6.90 10.24 1.04
CA TYR A 124 7.76 9.40 0.21
C TYR A 124 8.58 8.45 1.08
N VAL A 125 8.82 7.24 0.56
CA VAL A 125 9.63 6.21 1.22
C VAL A 125 10.82 5.87 0.33
N PHE A 126 12.04 5.98 0.85
CA PHE A 126 13.28 5.70 0.13
C PHE A 126 14.10 4.61 0.82
N GLY A 127 14.70 3.73 -0.01
CA GLY A 127 15.48 2.59 0.46
C GLY A 127 14.65 1.55 1.19
N GLY A 128 15.36 0.64 1.86
CA GLY A 128 14.80 -0.50 2.60
C GLY A 128 14.26 -1.61 1.72
#